data_AF-A0AAV4KA82-F1
#
_entry.id   AF-A0AAV4KA82-F1
#
_cell.length_a   1.000
_cell.length_b   1.000
_cell.length_c   1.000
_cell.angle_alpha   90.00
_cell.angle_beta   90.00
_cell.angle_gamma   90.00
#
_symmetry.space_group_name_H-M   'P 1'
#
loop_
_entity.id
_entity.type
_entity.pdbx_description
1 polymer ?
#
loop_
_entity_poly.entity_id
_entity_poly.type
_entity_poly.pdbx_seq_one_letter_code
_entity_poly.pdbx_strand_id
1 'polypeptide(L)'
;MARRAVGLLEVLRNAAALGNEEIGPPRERNKEQRREVQEKLVGALAKEHPLPAGMTVERAADIDCTLLGPEVHHPLVTERGRSSRKWADRVRADLCRRLLGEV
;
A
#
# COMPACT_ATOMS: atom_id res chain seq x y z
N MET A 1 12.10 -15.16 -2.86
CA MET A 1 11.67 -14.26 -3.97
C MET A 1 11.46 -12.81 -3.53
N ALA A 2 10.83 -12.53 -2.37
CA ALA A 2 10.57 -11.16 -1.89
C ALA A 2 11.80 -10.21 -1.92
N ARG A 3 12.98 -10.67 -1.49
CA ARG A 3 14.22 -9.84 -1.48
C ARG A 3 14.66 -9.36 -2.87
N ARG A 4 14.41 -10.15 -3.92
CA ARG A 4 14.75 -9.78 -5.32
C ARG A 4 13.73 -8.79 -5.89
N ALA A 5 12.44 -9.02 -5.65
CA ALA A 5 11.37 -8.11 -6.06
C ALA A 5 11.53 -6.72 -5.42
N VAL A 6 11.99 -6.71 -4.17
CA VAL A 6 12.30 -5.50 -3.43
C VAL A 6 13.43 -4.67 -4.07
N GLY A 7 14.58 -5.28 -4.36
CA GLY A 7 15.68 -4.55 -5.01
C GLY A 7 15.29 -3.99 -6.37
N LEU A 8 14.43 -4.70 -7.11
CA LEU A 8 13.89 -4.22 -8.38
C LEU A 8 12.98 -2.99 -8.20
N LEU A 9 12.13 -2.96 -7.17
CA LEU A 9 11.27 -1.81 -6.87
C LEU A 9 12.06 -0.55 -6.52
N GLU A 10 13.21 -0.70 -5.86
CA GLU A 10 14.11 0.41 -5.55
C GLU A 10 14.79 0.97 -6.81
N VAL A 11 15.26 0.09 -7.69
CA VAL A 11 15.80 0.49 -9.01
C VAL A 11 14.74 1.24 -9.81
N LEU A 12 13.50 0.75 -9.85
CA LEU A 12 12.39 1.42 -10.53
C LEU A 12 12.05 2.77 -9.91
N ARG A 13 12.08 2.89 -8.58
CA ARG A 13 11.85 4.17 -7.89
C ARG A 13 12.93 5.20 -8.24
N ASN A 14 14.20 4.79 -8.19
CA ASN A 14 15.33 5.67 -8.45
C ASN A 14 15.38 6.07 -9.93
N ALA A 15 15.12 5.14 -10.85
CA ALA A 15 15.08 5.46 -12.27
C ALA A 15 13.92 6.40 -12.64
N ALA A 16 12.74 6.23 -12.04
CA ALA A 16 11.63 7.19 -12.21
C ALA A 16 11.96 8.57 -11.63
N ALA A 17 12.60 8.64 -10.45
CA ALA A 17 12.98 9.90 -9.82
C ALA A 17 14.03 10.69 -10.61
N LEU A 18 14.84 10.00 -11.43
CA LEU A 18 15.82 10.61 -12.33
C LEU A 18 15.23 11.01 -13.69
N GLY A 19 13.90 10.99 -13.84
CA GLY A 19 13.23 11.44 -15.06
C GLY A 19 13.33 10.46 -16.23
N ASN A 20 13.54 9.16 -15.98
CA ASN A 20 13.52 8.16 -17.04
C ASN A 20 12.10 8.04 -17.62
N GLU A 21 11.93 8.49 -18.87
CA GLU A 21 10.65 8.53 -19.59
C GLU A 21 10.06 7.14 -19.86
N GLU A 22 10.87 6.07 -19.86
CA GLU A 22 10.40 4.70 -20.02
C GLU A 22 9.85 4.12 -18.71
N ILE A 23 10.21 4.69 -17.55
CA ILE A 23 9.88 4.13 -16.22
C ILE A 23 8.87 5.00 -15.47
N GLY A 24 8.93 6.32 -15.63
CA GLY A 24 8.02 7.27 -14.98
C GLY A 24 6.54 6.98 -15.27
N PRO A 25 6.09 6.99 -16.54
CA PRO A 25 4.69 6.77 -16.88
C PRO A 25 4.15 5.38 -16.45
N PRO A 26 4.85 4.25 -16.68
CA PRO A 26 4.41 2.96 -16.16
C PRO A 26 4.31 2.92 -14.63
N ARG A 27 5.21 3.61 -13.92
CA ARG A 27 5.18 3.67 -12.46
C ARG A 27 3.96 4.43 -11.95
N GLU A 28 3.64 5.59 -12.52
CA GLU A 28 2.46 6.36 -12.12
C GLU A 28 1.17 5.56 -12.40
N ARG A 29 1.06 4.94 -13.59
CA ARG A 29 -0.05 4.02 -13.89
C ARG A 29 -0.15 2.88 -12.87
N ASN A 30 0.97 2.31 -12.43
CA ASN A 30 0.94 1.25 -11.44
C ASN A 30 0.43 1.75 -10.08
N LYS A 31 0.74 2.99 -9.67
CA LYS A 31 0.16 3.57 -8.45
C LYS A 31 -1.34 3.75 -8.57
N GLU A 32 -1.81 4.27 -9.70
CA GLU A 32 -3.24 4.45 -9.99
C GLU A 32 -3.98 3.12 -9.95
N GLN A 33 -3.46 2.09 -10.61
CA GLN A 33 -4.03 0.75 -10.60
C GLN A 33 -4.09 0.15 -9.18
N ARG A 34 -3.03 0.31 -8.38
CA ARG A 34 -3.04 -0.16 -6.98
C ARG A 34 -4.11 0.58 -6.17
N ARG A 35 -4.24 1.90 -6.36
CA ARG A 35 -5.26 2.72 -5.70
C ARG A 35 -6.67 2.29 -6.08
N GLU A 36 -6.93 2.06 -7.37
CA GLU A 36 -8.22 1.58 -7.88
C GLU A 36 -8.62 0.23 -7.25
N VAL A 37 -7.65 -0.69 -7.09
CA VAL A 37 -7.88 -1.97 -6.39
C VAL A 37 -8.28 -1.74 -4.93
N GLN A 38 -7.62 -0.81 -4.22
CA GLN A 38 -7.98 -0.50 -2.83
C GLN A 38 -9.36 0.15 -2.73
N GLU A 39 -9.72 1.07 -3.63
CA GLU A 39 -11.05 1.68 -3.65
C GLU A 39 -12.16 0.65 -3.85
N LYS A 40 -11.96 -0.31 -4.77
CA LYS A 40 -12.91 -1.40 -4.97
C LYS A 40 -13.04 -2.30 -3.75
N LEU A 41 -11.92 -2.64 -3.11
CA LEU A 41 -11.90 -3.46 -1.90
C LEU A 41 -12.64 -2.78 -0.75
N VAL A 42 -12.26 -1.53 -0.43
CA VAL A 42 -12.87 -0.74 0.64
C VAL A 42 -14.35 -0.49 0.34
N GLY A 43 -14.70 -0.18 -0.90
CA GLY A 43 -16.08 0.02 -1.31
C GLY A 43 -16.94 -1.25 -1.19
N ALA A 44 -16.36 -2.43 -1.45
CA ALA A 44 -17.05 -3.70 -1.20
C ALA A 44 -17.23 -3.96 0.30
N LEU A 45 -16.20 -3.72 1.11
CA LEU A 45 -16.27 -3.86 2.57
C LEU A 45 -17.30 -2.91 3.20
N ALA A 46 -17.34 -1.65 2.73
CA ALA A 46 -18.25 -0.61 3.23
C ALA A 46 -19.74 -0.95 3.03
N LYS A 47 -20.06 -1.82 2.06
CA LYS A 47 -21.43 -2.31 1.84
C LYS A 47 -21.88 -3.32 2.89
N GLU A 48 -20.95 -4.12 3.40
CA GLU A 48 -21.22 -5.13 4.42
C GLU A 48 -21.08 -4.56 5.83
N HIS A 49 -20.10 -3.66 6.03
CA HIS A 49 -19.79 -3.04 7.31
C HIS A 49 -19.56 -1.54 7.13
N PRO A 50 -20.38 -0.67 7.75
CA PRO A 50 -20.15 0.77 7.69
C PRO A 50 -18.75 1.14 8.17
N LEU A 51 -18.06 1.98 7.40
CA LEU A 51 -16.76 2.50 7.80
C LEU A 51 -16.89 3.35 9.08
N PRO A 52 -15.82 3.47 9.90
CA PRO A 52 -15.82 4.34 11.07
C PRO A 52 -16.19 5.79 10.73
N ALA A 53 -16.79 6.49 11.71
CA ALA A 53 -17.25 7.86 11.52
C ALA A 53 -16.16 8.79 10.98
N GLY A 54 -16.49 9.56 9.93
CA GLY A 54 -15.57 10.47 9.26
C GLY A 54 -14.57 9.81 8.30
N MET A 55 -14.65 8.50 8.10
CA MET A 55 -13.88 7.77 7.08
C MET A 55 -14.69 7.64 5.79
N THR A 56 -14.09 8.03 4.67
CA THR A 56 -14.65 7.79 3.32
C THR A 56 -13.92 6.64 2.63
N VAL A 57 -14.53 6.08 1.59
CA VAL A 57 -13.94 4.99 0.80
C VAL A 57 -12.62 5.43 0.17
N GLU A 58 -12.58 6.64 -0.40
CA GLU A 58 -11.41 7.21 -1.05
C GLU A 58 -10.27 7.41 -0.06
N ARG A 59 -10.59 7.97 1.12
CA ARG A 59 -9.60 8.21 2.17
C ARG A 59 -9.03 6.91 2.72
N ALA A 60 -9.88 5.91 2.95
CA ALA A 60 -9.43 4.59 3.39
C ALA A 60 -8.56 3.91 2.32
N ALA A 61 -8.95 3.99 1.05
CA ALA A 61 -8.16 3.43 -0.05
C ALA A 61 -6.78 4.09 -0.21
N ASP A 62 -6.69 5.41 -0.03
CA ASP A 62 -5.40 6.14 -0.04
C ASP A 62 -4.47 5.69 1.09
N ILE A 63 -5.04 5.51 2.30
CA ILE A 63 -4.31 5.01 3.47
C ILE A 63 -3.81 3.57 3.20
N ASP A 64 -4.68 2.71 2.71
CA ASP A 64 -4.37 1.29 2.46
C ASP A 64 -3.33 1.15 1.36
N CYS A 65 -3.48 1.89 0.25
CA CYS A 65 -2.53 1.91 -0.85
C CYS A 65 -1.14 2.38 -0.40
N THR A 66 -1.10 3.33 0.53
CA THR A 66 0.16 3.82 1.11
C THR A 66 0.79 2.78 2.04
N LEU A 67 0.03 2.21 2.98
CA LEU A 67 0.55 1.25 3.95
C LEU A 67 1.01 -0.06 3.30
N LEU A 68 0.27 -0.54 2.31
CA LEU A 68 0.59 -1.76 1.55
C LEU A 68 1.57 -1.49 0.41
N GLY A 69 1.79 -0.22 0.09
CA GLY A 69 2.66 0.21 -0.98
C GLY A 69 4.12 -0.22 -0.76
N PRO A 70 4.85 -0.52 -1.85
CA PRO A 70 6.27 -0.84 -1.76
C PRO A 70 7.09 0.29 -1.14
N GLU A 71 6.62 1.54 -1.22
CA GLU A 71 7.25 2.73 -0.64
C GLU A 71 7.33 2.70 0.90
N VAL A 72 6.41 2.00 1.57
CA VAL A 72 6.43 1.85 3.04
C VAL A 72 6.97 0.48 3.44
N HIS A 73 6.60 -0.57 2.72
CA HIS A 73 7.06 -1.93 3.01
C HIS A 73 8.58 -2.04 2.87
N HIS A 74 9.17 -1.55 1.78
CA HIS A 74 10.61 -1.73 1.51
C HIS A 74 11.50 -1.10 2.60
N PRO A 75 11.36 0.19 2.95
CA PRO A 75 12.22 0.79 3.97
C PRO A 75 12.09 0.12 5.34
N LEU A 76 10.90 -0.33 5.70
CA LEU A 76 10.67 -0.92 7.02
C LEU A 76 11.20 -2.35 7.11
N VAL A 77 10.89 -3.19 6.12
CA VAL A 77 11.20 -4.62 6.16
C VAL A 77 12.63 -4.89 5.73
N THR A 78 13.12 -4.21 4.70
CA THR A 78 14.40 -4.51 4.08
C THR A 78 15.53 -3.64 4.62
N GLU A 79 15.33 -2.32 4.65
CA GLU A 79 16.39 -1.40 5.08
C GLU A 79 16.51 -1.37 6.62
N ARG A 80 15.39 -1.36 7.34
CA ARG A 80 15.36 -1.31 8.81
C ARG A 80 15.23 -2.69 9.49
N GLY A 81 15.28 -3.77 8.72
CA GLY A 81 15.31 -5.15 9.22
C GLY A 81 14.07 -5.58 10.02
N ARG A 82 12.91 -4.93 9.85
CA ARG A 82 11.67 -5.41 10.47
C ARG A 82 11.32 -6.77 9.87
N SER A 83 10.88 -7.70 10.71
CA SER A 83 10.33 -8.98 10.24
C SER A 83 9.12 -8.74 9.34
N SER A 84 9.10 -9.36 8.15
CA SER A 84 7.95 -9.31 7.23
C SER A 84 6.67 -9.82 7.88
N ARG A 85 6.77 -10.82 8.76
CA ARG A 85 5.63 -11.36 9.52
C ARG A 85 5.09 -10.31 10.50
N LYS A 86 5.97 -9.71 11.31
CA LYS A 86 5.57 -8.65 12.26
C LYS A 86 5.00 -7.42 11.54
N TRP A 87 5.51 -7.10 10.35
CA TRP A 87 4.94 -6.06 9.50
C TRP A 87 3.53 -6.40 9.05
N ALA A 88 3.33 -7.59 8.48
CA ALA A 88 2.01 -8.05 8.02
C ALA A 88 0.99 -8.11 9.16
N ASP A 89 1.37 -8.64 10.32
CA ASP A 89 0.49 -8.69 11.50
C ASP A 89 0.09 -7.29 11.98
N ARG A 90 1.03 -6.34 11.98
CA ARG A 90 0.74 -4.95 12.34
C ARG A 90 -0.17 -4.27 11.33
N VAL A 91 0.12 -4.40 10.04
CA VAL A 91 -0.71 -3.81 8.98
C VAL A 91 -2.13 -4.38 9.05
N ARG A 92 -2.28 -5.70 9.24
CA ARG A 92 -3.59 -6.32 9.43
C ARG A 92 -4.36 -5.70 10.59
N ALA A 93 -3.74 -5.59 11.77
CA ALA A 93 -4.39 -4.99 12.94
C ALA A 93 -4.81 -3.53 12.70
N ASP A 94 -3.94 -2.76 12.04
CA ASP A 94 -4.19 -1.38 11.64
C ASP A 94 -5.37 -1.26 10.65
N LEU A 95 -5.46 -2.16 9.67
CA LEU A 95 -6.56 -2.22 8.70
C LEU A 95 -7.88 -2.63 9.36
N CYS A 96 -7.89 -3.69 10.18
CA CYS A 96 -9.06 -4.11 10.94
C CYS A 96 -9.63 -2.95 11.78
N ARG A 97 -8.76 -2.22 12.48
CA ARG A 97 -9.20 -1.07 13.28
C ARG A 97 -9.79 0.05 12.44
N ARG A 98 -9.18 0.37 11.29
CA ARG A 98 -9.60 1.51 10.46
C ARG A 98 -10.79 1.21 9.57
N LEU A 99 -10.97 -0.03 9.13
CA LEU A 99 -12.03 -0.44 8.21
C LEU A 99 -13.21 -1.07 8.94
N LEU A 100 -12.96 -1.82 10.02
CA LEU A 100 -13.97 -2.61 10.73
C LEU A 100 -14.26 -2.06 12.14
N GLY A 101 -13.46 -1.11 12.64
CA GLY A 101 -13.62 -0.58 14.00
C GLY A 101 -13.21 -1.56 15.11
N GLU A 102 -12.53 -2.66 14.77
CA GLU A 102 -12.06 -3.66 15.73
C GLU A 102 -10.91 -3.10 16.60
N VAL A 103 -10.99 -3.27 17.93
CA VAL A 103 -9.98 -2.81 18.90
C VAL A 103 -8.99 -3.92 19.24
#